data_AF-Q067W9-F1
#
_entry.id   AF-Q067W9-F1
#
_cell.length_a   1.000
_cell.length_b   1.000
_cell.length_c   1.000
_cell.angle_alpha   90.00
_cell.angle_beta   90.00
_cell.angle_gamma   90.00
#
_symmetry.space_group_name_H-M   'P 1'
#
loop_
_entity.id
_entity.type
_entity.pdbx_description
1 polymer ?
#
loop_
_entity_poly.entity_id
_entity_poly.type
_entity_poly.pdbx_seq_one_letter_code
_entity_poly.pdbx_strand_id
1 'polypeptide(L)'
;MHQKQDQTIVLKATSSCTKLVPFIHSVAHSVQHFFVPRKNLHHVVSRFLLTSSTQFQCSIFEILLKIDGLGVVPSSWISGWKDLESEVLTRVGARNELEFAMAQVYGAVLNFHRNRAYFVKDMPFVEDLISDTATTIRPLLELCEISDLAIAECIEWKRSNEEQIAQIWDTVDLSPDDVARVQHLKELLCQDVFFH
;
A
#
# COMPACT_ATOMS: atom_id res chain seq x y z
N MET A 1 -4.38 -1.38 -34.20
CA MET A 1 -3.61 -0.98 -33.01
C MET A 1 -2.24 -1.62 -33.11
N HIS A 2 -1.21 -0.85 -33.49
CA HIS A 2 0.18 -1.31 -33.34
C HIS A 2 0.57 -1.10 -31.88
N GLN A 3 0.39 -2.13 -31.06
CA GLN A 3 1.12 -2.21 -29.80
C GLN A 3 2.59 -2.18 -30.20
N LYS A 4 3.34 -1.15 -29.78
CA LYS A 4 4.79 -1.15 -29.97
C LYS A 4 5.30 -2.42 -29.28
N GLN A 5 5.89 -3.33 -30.05
CA GLN A 5 6.63 -4.46 -29.49
C GLN A 5 7.63 -3.90 -28.45
N ASP A 6 7.78 -4.62 -27.34
CA ASP A 6 8.77 -4.35 -26.28
C ASP A 6 8.47 -3.18 -25.33
N GLN A 7 7.20 -2.94 -24.99
CA GLN A 7 6.84 -2.00 -23.92
C GLN A 7 6.52 -2.71 -22.60
N THR A 8 7.25 -2.37 -21.54
CA THR A 8 6.91 -2.75 -20.16
C THR A 8 5.77 -1.86 -19.65
N ILE A 9 4.64 -2.49 -19.29
CA ILE A 9 3.49 -1.79 -18.70
C ILE A 9 3.63 -1.82 -17.18
N VAL A 10 3.68 -0.63 -16.57
CA VAL A 10 3.71 -0.49 -15.11
C VAL A 10 2.32 -0.11 -14.61
N LEU A 11 1.76 -0.93 -13.71
CA LEU A 11 0.49 -0.68 -13.07
C LEU A 11 0.69 -0.42 -11.57
N LYS A 12 0.15 0.69 -11.08
CA LYS A 12 0.13 1.02 -9.65
C LYS A 12 -1.24 0.65 -9.08
N ALA A 13 -1.25 -0.22 -8.06
CA ALA A 13 -2.45 -0.58 -7.33
C ALA A 13 -2.40 -0.04 -5.89
N THR A 14 -3.56 0.06 -5.23
CA THR A 14 -3.65 0.41 -3.81
C THR A 14 -3.12 -0.72 -2.93
N SER A 15 -2.72 -0.38 -1.70
CA SER A 15 -2.13 -1.33 -0.74
C SER A 15 -3.03 -2.55 -0.43
N SER A 16 -4.34 -2.35 -0.43
CA SER A 16 -5.35 -3.41 -0.28
C SER A 16 -5.30 -4.49 -1.36
N CYS A 17 -4.77 -4.18 -2.55
CA CYS A 17 -4.63 -5.14 -3.64
C CYS A 17 -3.52 -6.17 -3.44
N THR A 18 -2.71 -6.07 -2.38
CA THR A 18 -1.66 -7.05 -2.04
C THR A 18 -2.20 -8.47 -1.92
N LYS A 19 -3.43 -8.67 -1.45
CA LYS A 19 -4.07 -9.99 -1.36
C LYS A 19 -4.47 -10.57 -2.73
N LEU A 20 -4.60 -9.74 -3.75
CA LEU A 20 -4.93 -10.18 -5.12
C LEU A 20 -3.71 -10.72 -5.86
N VAL A 21 -2.49 -10.46 -5.38
CA VAL A 21 -1.25 -10.80 -6.07
C VAL A 21 -1.14 -12.29 -6.45
N PRO A 22 -1.43 -13.27 -5.56
CA PRO A 22 -1.39 -14.68 -5.94
C PRO A 22 -2.34 -15.02 -7.10
N PHE A 23 -3.52 -14.39 -7.15
CA PHE A 23 -4.50 -14.61 -8.22
C PHE A 23 -4.01 -14.01 -9.53
N ILE A 24 -3.47 -12.79 -9.50
CA ILE A 24 -2.88 -12.16 -10.69
C ILE A 24 -1.72 -13.02 -11.20
N HIS A 25 -0.84 -13.46 -10.30
CA HIS A 25 0.31 -14.29 -10.67
C HIS A 25 -0.12 -15.63 -11.28
N SER A 26 -1.22 -16.23 -10.79
CA SER A 26 -1.76 -17.49 -11.33
C SER A 26 -2.29 -17.39 -12.77
N VAL A 27 -2.70 -16.20 -13.21
CA VAL A 27 -3.19 -15.98 -14.59
C VAL A 27 -2.17 -15.30 -15.49
N ALA A 28 -1.17 -14.63 -14.91
CA ALA A 28 -0.16 -13.87 -15.63
C ALA A 28 1.21 -13.98 -14.94
N HIS A 29 1.86 -15.14 -15.09
CA HIS A 29 3.14 -15.48 -14.44
C HIS A 29 4.30 -14.55 -14.81
N SER A 30 4.22 -13.86 -15.95
CA SER A 30 5.24 -12.89 -16.41
C SER A 30 5.14 -11.54 -15.69
N VAL A 31 4.10 -11.30 -14.90
CA VAL A 31 3.93 -10.05 -14.16
C VAL A 31 4.85 -10.07 -12.94
N GLN A 32 5.73 -9.07 -12.85
CA GLN A 32 6.52 -8.83 -11.65
C GLN A 32 5.74 -7.97 -10.67
N HIS A 33 5.73 -8.39 -9.41
CA HIS A 33 5.02 -7.69 -8.34
C HIS A 33 5.99 -6.97 -7.41
N PHE A 34 5.86 -5.65 -7.35
CA PHE A 34 6.70 -4.79 -6.54
C PHE A 34 5.89 -4.30 -5.34
N PHE A 35 6.39 -4.55 -4.12
CA PHE A 35 5.86 -3.94 -2.91
C PHE A 35 6.87 -2.91 -2.41
N VAL A 36 6.52 -1.63 -2.48
CA VAL A 36 7.41 -0.52 -2.07
C VAL A 36 6.98 -0.01 -0.70
N PRO A 37 7.63 -0.44 0.40
CA PRO A 37 7.25 -0.04 1.75
C PRO A 37 7.78 1.36 2.11
N ARG A 38 7.23 1.91 3.20
CA ARG A 38 7.83 3.02 3.96
C ARG A 38 8.57 2.48 5.17
N LYS A 39 9.67 3.13 5.55
CA LYS A 39 10.44 2.73 6.74
C LYS A 39 9.61 2.79 8.02
N ASN A 40 8.78 3.83 8.14
CA ASN A 40 7.91 4.03 9.29
C ASN A 40 6.44 3.81 8.92
N LEU A 41 5.87 2.67 9.35
CA LEU A 41 4.45 2.37 9.12
C LEU A 41 3.50 3.34 9.84
N HIS A 42 3.93 3.98 10.93
CA HIS A 42 3.14 5.03 11.59
C HIS A 42 2.89 6.21 10.65
N HIS A 43 3.88 6.58 9.83
CA HIS A 43 3.71 7.62 8.82
C HIS A 43 2.71 7.21 7.74
N VAL A 44 2.62 5.91 7.42
CA VAL A 44 1.64 5.41 6.44
C VAL A 44 0.23 5.47 6.99
N VAL A 45 0.03 5.03 8.24
CA VAL A 45 -1.27 5.12 8.94
C VAL A 45 -1.71 6.57 9.04
N SER A 46 -0.80 7.44 9.48
CA SER A 46 -1.06 8.86 9.60
C SER A 46 -1.37 9.54 8.26
N ARG A 47 -0.61 9.23 7.21
CA ARG A 47 -0.90 9.72 5.86
C ARG A 47 -2.26 9.24 5.37
N PHE A 48 -2.61 7.98 5.62
CA PHE A 48 -3.90 7.42 5.23
C PHE A 48 -5.07 8.21 5.86
N LEU A 49 -4.95 8.58 7.14
CA LEU A 49 -5.93 9.43 7.83
C LEU A 49 -6.04 10.81 7.16
N LEU A 50 -4.91 11.45 6.85
CA LEU A 50 -4.90 12.75 6.17
C LEU A 50 -5.56 12.69 4.78
N THR A 51 -5.25 11.67 3.98
CA THR A 51 -5.84 11.54 2.64
C THR A 51 -7.31 11.19 2.67
N SER A 52 -7.73 10.37 3.65
CA SER A 52 -9.13 9.95 3.78
C SER A 52 -10.05 11.10 4.21
N SER A 53 -9.54 12.02 5.02
CA SER A 53 -10.28 13.19 5.51
C SER A 53 -10.32 14.34 4.49
N THR A 54 -9.33 14.45 3.61
CA THR A 54 -9.24 15.54 2.62
C THR A 54 -9.95 15.23 1.31
N GLN A 55 -9.98 13.96 0.88
CA GLN A 55 -10.61 13.57 -0.39
C GLN A 55 -12.14 13.43 -0.30
N PHE A 56 -12.65 13.15 0.89
CA PHE A 56 -14.07 12.92 1.12
C PHE A 56 -14.59 13.90 2.17
N GLN A 57 -15.79 14.46 1.97
CA GLN A 57 -16.44 15.34 2.97
C GLN A 57 -16.76 14.61 4.30
N CYS A 58 -16.60 13.29 4.33
CA CYS A 58 -16.71 12.44 5.51
C CYS A 58 -15.69 11.31 5.36
N SER A 59 -15.16 10.78 6.46
CA SER A 59 -14.09 9.79 6.36
C SER A 59 -14.55 8.48 5.73
N ILE A 60 -13.61 7.74 5.12
CA ILE A 60 -13.90 6.43 4.54
C ILE A 60 -14.54 5.49 5.57
N PHE A 61 -14.10 5.57 6.83
CA PHE A 61 -14.69 4.77 7.91
C PHE A 61 -16.17 5.13 8.15
N GLU A 62 -16.51 6.41 8.22
CA GLU A 62 -17.92 6.84 8.33
C GLU A 62 -18.76 6.42 7.12
N ILE A 63 -18.20 6.51 5.92
CA ILE A 63 -18.86 6.05 4.69
C ILE A 63 -19.16 4.55 4.82
N LEU A 64 -18.19 3.75 5.25
CA LEU A 64 -18.36 2.31 5.42
C LEU A 64 -19.40 1.97 6.49
N LEU A 65 -19.39 2.67 7.64
CA LEU A 65 -20.40 2.48 8.69
C LEU A 65 -21.81 2.85 8.19
N LYS A 66 -21.94 3.94 7.43
CA LYS A 66 -23.23 4.33 6.82
C LYS A 66 -23.71 3.28 5.83
N ILE A 67 -22.81 2.76 4.99
CA ILE A 67 -23.13 1.70 4.02
C ILE A 67 -23.55 0.40 4.73
N ASP A 68 -22.84 0.00 5.79
CA ASP A 68 -23.16 -1.21 6.57
C ASP A 68 -24.53 -1.05 7.27
N GLY A 69 -24.79 0.13 7.85
CA GLY A 69 -26.06 0.47 8.50
C GLY A 69 -27.26 0.58 7.55
N LEU A 70 -27.03 0.80 6.26
CA LEU A 70 -28.10 0.81 5.26
C LEU A 70 -28.64 -0.58 4.95
N GLY A 71 -27.90 -1.66 5.25
CA GLY A 71 -28.33 -3.04 4.96
C GLY A 71 -28.57 -3.35 3.47
N VAL A 72 -28.29 -2.40 2.56
CA VAL A 72 -28.63 -2.46 1.13
C VAL A 72 -27.51 -3.06 0.27
N VAL A 73 -26.45 -3.59 0.87
CA VAL A 73 -25.26 -3.99 0.10
C VAL A 73 -24.93 -5.47 0.24
N PRO A 74 -25.50 -6.34 -0.61
CA PRO A 74 -24.81 -7.52 -1.11
C PRO A 74 -23.98 -7.10 -2.34
N SER A 75 -23.00 -6.19 -2.19
CA SER A 75 -22.23 -5.78 -3.36
C SER A 75 -21.05 -6.70 -3.54
N SER A 76 -21.02 -7.46 -4.61
CA SER A 76 -19.91 -8.31 -5.02
C SER A 76 -18.56 -7.58 -5.14
N TRP A 77 -18.55 -6.23 -5.22
CA TRP A 77 -17.33 -5.44 -5.27
C TRP A 77 -16.85 -4.96 -3.88
N ILE A 78 -17.74 -4.52 -2.98
CA ILE A 78 -17.37 -4.26 -1.57
C ILE A 78 -17.26 -5.57 -0.80
N SER A 79 -18.01 -6.62 -1.13
CA SER A 79 -17.86 -7.95 -0.54
C SER A 79 -16.55 -8.59 -0.98
N GLY A 80 -16.11 -8.39 -2.22
CA GLY A 80 -14.75 -8.76 -2.62
C GLY A 80 -13.70 -8.08 -1.72
N TRP A 81 -13.81 -6.76 -1.50
CA TRP A 81 -12.92 -6.02 -0.60
C TRP A 81 -13.08 -6.38 0.88
N LYS A 82 -14.32 -6.54 1.36
CA LYS A 82 -14.70 -6.87 2.75
C LYS A 82 -14.27 -8.29 3.08
N ASP A 83 -14.38 -9.25 2.16
CA ASP A 83 -13.90 -10.62 2.35
C ASP A 83 -12.36 -10.71 2.19
N LEU A 84 -11.76 -9.82 1.40
CA LEU A 84 -10.30 -9.73 1.27
C LEU A 84 -9.63 -9.09 2.50
N GLU A 85 -10.25 -8.11 3.14
CA GLU A 85 -9.68 -7.43 4.33
C GLU A 85 -10.36 -7.77 5.66
N SER A 86 -11.41 -8.61 5.66
CA SER A 86 -12.18 -8.95 6.87
C SER A 86 -11.28 -9.45 7.98
N GLU A 87 -10.26 -10.27 7.71
CA GLU A 87 -9.46 -10.85 8.79
C GLU A 87 -8.84 -9.76 9.68
N VAL A 88 -8.15 -8.79 9.10
CA VAL A 88 -7.47 -7.75 9.87
C VAL A 88 -8.48 -6.73 10.40
N LEU A 89 -9.51 -6.38 9.63
CA LEU A 89 -10.58 -5.49 10.09
C LEU A 89 -11.33 -6.08 11.30
N THR A 90 -11.65 -7.37 11.27
CA THR A 90 -12.33 -8.09 12.35
C THR A 90 -11.42 -8.26 13.57
N ARG A 91 -10.12 -8.53 13.37
CA ARG A 91 -9.15 -8.68 14.47
C ARG A 91 -8.85 -7.36 15.17
N VAL A 92 -8.64 -6.30 14.40
CA VAL A 92 -8.47 -4.96 14.96
C VAL A 92 -9.78 -4.50 15.63
N GLY A 93 -10.93 -4.90 15.05
CA GLY A 93 -12.24 -4.53 15.56
C GLY A 93 -12.45 -3.02 15.50
N ALA A 94 -12.14 -2.42 14.35
CA ALA A 94 -12.03 -0.97 14.19
C ALA A 94 -13.29 -0.22 14.63
N ARG A 95 -13.13 0.70 15.59
CA ARG A 95 -14.20 1.54 16.16
C ARG A 95 -14.06 3.00 15.76
N ASN A 96 -12.91 3.38 15.23
CA ASN A 96 -12.59 4.73 14.80
C ASN A 96 -11.70 4.70 13.54
N GLU A 97 -11.46 5.88 12.98
CA GLU A 97 -10.68 6.04 11.76
C GLU A 97 -9.24 5.55 11.89
N LEU A 98 -8.60 5.77 13.05
CA LEU A 98 -7.24 5.31 13.29
C LEU A 98 -7.15 3.80 13.21
N GLU A 99 -8.02 3.09 13.93
CA GLU A 99 -8.06 1.63 13.93
C GLU A 99 -8.41 1.07 12.54
N PHE A 100 -9.24 1.78 11.77
CA PHE A 100 -9.50 1.42 10.38
C PHE A 100 -8.26 1.60 9.50
N ALA A 101 -7.61 2.77 9.54
CA ALA A 101 -6.39 3.07 8.79
C ALA A 101 -5.28 2.07 9.13
N MET A 102 -5.17 1.70 10.39
CA MET A 102 -4.31 0.64 10.85
C MET A 102 -4.63 -0.71 10.22
N ALA A 103 -5.89 -1.13 10.26
CA ALA A 103 -6.30 -2.41 9.69
C ALA A 103 -5.96 -2.49 8.19
N GLN A 104 -6.14 -1.39 7.45
CA GLN A 104 -5.77 -1.27 6.04
C GLN A 104 -4.25 -1.41 5.83
N VAL A 105 -3.45 -0.60 6.54
CA VAL A 105 -1.99 -0.57 6.37
C VAL A 105 -1.35 -1.90 6.79
N TYR A 106 -1.70 -2.40 7.97
CA TYR A 106 -1.15 -3.66 8.47
C TYR A 106 -1.73 -4.87 7.73
N GLY A 107 -2.96 -4.80 7.25
CA GLY A 107 -3.53 -5.81 6.35
C GLY A 107 -2.71 -5.96 5.09
N ALA A 108 -2.33 -4.85 4.46
CA ALA A 108 -1.46 -4.89 3.28
C ALA A 108 -0.08 -5.48 3.56
N VAL A 109 0.53 -5.09 4.69
CA VAL A 109 1.86 -5.62 5.11
C VAL A 109 1.78 -7.12 5.44
N LEU A 110 0.73 -7.55 6.15
CA LEU A 110 0.48 -8.95 6.46
C LEU A 110 0.31 -9.78 5.18
N ASN A 111 -0.50 -9.30 4.24
CA ASN A 111 -0.72 -9.95 2.96
C ASN A 111 0.57 -10.02 2.14
N PHE A 112 1.40 -8.96 2.13
CA PHE A 112 2.71 -8.99 1.52
C PHE A 112 3.60 -10.09 2.12
N HIS A 113 3.69 -10.18 3.45
CA HIS A 113 4.53 -11.18 4.11
C HIS A 113 4.06 -12.62 3.82
N ARG A 114 2.76 -12.88 3.92
CA ARG A 114 2.18 -14.21 3.62
C ARG A 114 2.41 -14.63 2.17
N ASN A 115 2.40 -13.66 1.25
CA ASN A 115 2.51 -13.89 -0.19
C ASN A 115 3.90 -13.52 -0.73
N ARG A 116 4.93 -13.43 0.12
CA ARG A 116 6.25 -12.92 -0.23
C ARG A 116 6.89 -13.64 -1.42
N ALA A 117 6.55 -14.91 -1.63
CA ALA A 117 7.04 -15.71 -2.76
C ALA A 117 6.66 -15.13 -4.14
N TYR A 118 5.59 -14.35 -4.22
CA TYR A 118 5.11 -13.74 -5.48
C TYR A 118 5.68 -12.34 -5.72
N PHE A 119 6.36 -11.74 -4.73
CA PHE A 119 6.92 -10.40 -4.84
C PHE A 119 8.42 -10.43 -5.14
N VAL A 120 8.88 -9.38 -5.82
CA VAL A 120 10.30 -9.08 -5.98
C VAL A 120 10.96 -8.95 -4.61
N LYS A 121 12.12 -9.59 -4.46
CA LYS A 121 12.91 -9.57 -3.22
C LYS A 121 13.65 -8.23 -3.08
N ASP A 122 13.95 -7.88 -1.84
CA ASP A 122 14.84 -6.76 -1.49
C ASP A 122 14.41 -5.40 -2.06
N MET A 123 13.09 -5.19 -2.08
CA MET A 123 12.52 -3.92 -2.50
C MET A 123 12.98 -2.77 -1.61
N PRO A 124 13.46 -1.65 -2.20
CA PRO A 124 13.86 -0.49 -1.44
C PRO A 124 12.68 0.19 -0.77
N PHE A 125 12.94 0.88 0.34
CA PHE A 125 11.98 1.78 0.92
C PHE A 125 11.81 3.03 0.05
N VAL A 126 10.61 3.62 0.07
CA VAL A 126 10.35 4.90 -0.63
C VAL A 126 11.33 5.97 -0.18
N GLU A 127 11.69 6.02 1.10
CA GLU A 127 12.69 6.97 1.64
C GLU A 127 14.05 6.85 0.93
N ASP A 128 14.48 5.63 0.61
CA ASP A 128 15.76 5.39 -0.09
C ASP A 128 15.64 5.74 -1.57
N LEU A 129 14.53 5.35 -2.20
CA LEU A 129 14.24 5.66 -3.60
C LEU A 129 14.17 7.17 -3.86
N ILE A 130 13.65 7.94 -2.91
CA ILE A 130 13.60 9.40 -3.01
C ILE A 130 14.93 10.04 -2.62
N SER A 131 15.65 9.55 -1.62
CA SER A 131 16.93 10.18 -1.22
C SER A 131 18.05 9.98 -2.26
N ASP A 132 18.24 8.76 -2.76
CA ASP A 132 19.19 8.42 -3.81
C ASP A 132 18.52 7.63 -4.94
N THR A 133 17.77 8.36 -5.77
CA THR A 133 17.03 7.79 -6.90
C THR A 133 17.95 7.08 -7.90
N ALA A 134 19.14 7.64 -8.16
CA ALA A 134 20.05 7.13 -9.19
C ALA A 134 20.57 5.72 -8.86
N THR A 135 20.95 5.49 -7.61
CA THR A 135 21.44 4.19 -7.16
C THR A 135 20.28 3.23 -6.89
N THR A 136 19.21 3.71 -6.26
CA THR A 136 18.16 2.85 -5.72
C THR A 136 17.22 2.32 -6.79
N ILE A 137 16.96 3.06 -7.87
CA ILE A 137 16.04 2.62 -8.93
C ILE A 137 16.68 1.64 -9.92
N ARG A 138 18.02 1.67 -10.07
CA ARG A 138 18.73 0.87 -11.08
C ARG A 138 18.40 -0.63 -11.02
N PRO A 139 18.44 -1.31 -9.86
CA PRO A 139 18.07 -2.72 -9.80
C PRO A 139 16.61 -2.99 -10.21
N LEU A 140 15.71 -2.03 -9.98
CA LEU A 140 14.30 -2.15 -10.39
C LEU A 140 14.15 -2.02 -11.90
N LEU A 141 14.92 -1.12 -12.53
CA LEU A 141 14.94 -0.98 -13.98
C LEU A 141 15.51 -2.24 -14.65
N GLU A 142 16.61 -2.78 -14.13
CA GLU A 142 17.21 -4.04 -14.60
C GLU A 142 16.20 -5.20 -14.53
N LEU A 143 15.47 -5.33 -13.42
CA LEU A 143 14.41 -6.33 -13.28
C LEU A 143 13.29 -6.16 -14.31
N CYS A 144 12.95 -4.92 -14.65
CA CYS A 144 11.93 -4.59 -15.64
C CYS A 144 12.44 -4.59 -17.09
N GLU A 145 13.71 -4.94 -17.31
CA GLU A 145 14.41 -4.84 -18.59
C GLU A 145 14.37 -3.41 -19.20
N ILE A 146 14.33 -2.40 -18.33
CA ILE A 146 14.37 -0.99 -18.70
C ILE A 146 15.82 -0.50 -18.66
N SER A 147 16.22 0.22 -19.70
CA SER A 147 17.58 0.77 -19.80
C SER A 147 17.88 1.77 -18.68
N ASP A 148 19.11 1.71 -18.15
CA ASP A 148 19.68 2.70 -17.22
C ASP A 148 19.64 4.14 -17.76
N LEU A 149 19.48 4.35 -19.08
CA LEU A 149 19.27 5.67 -19.66
C LEU A 149 18.00 6.35 -19.12
N ALA A 150 17.01 5.58 -18.67
CA ALA A 150 15.78 6.09 -18.05
C ALA A 150 16.02 6.70 -16.65
N ILE A 151 17.19 6.46 -16.02
CA ILE A 151 17.50 7.04 -14.71
C ILE A 151 17.49 8.57 -14.77
N ALA A 152 18.00 9.15 -15.86
CA ALA A 152 18.00 10.60 -16.04
C ALA A 152 16.55 11.16 -16.09
N GLU A 153 15.66 10.49 -16.82
CA GLU A 153 14.24 10.84 -16.89
C GLU A 153 13.55 10.71 -15.53
N CYS A 154 13.89 9.68 -14.76
CA CYS A 154 13.36 9.50 -13.40
C CYS A 154 13.79 10.62 -12.45
N ILE A 155 15.06 11.05 -12.54
CA ILE A 155 15.60 12.17 -11.74
C ILE A 155 14.94 13.49 -12.17
N GLU A 156 14.76 13.71 -13.47
CA GLU A 156 14.09 14.89 -13.99
C GLU A 156 12.63 14.94 -13.54
N TRP A 157 11.89 13.83 -13.68
CA TRP A 157 10.52 13.72 -13.18
C TRP A 157 10.43 14.01 -11.69
N LYS A 158 11.35 13.47 -10.88
CA LYS A 158 11.40 13.75 -9.44
C LYS A 158 11.54 15.26 -9.17
N ARG A 159 12.45 15.94 -9.88
CA ARG A 159 12.67 17.40 -9.73
C ARG A 159 11.42 18.19 -10.13
N SER A 160 10.76 17.81 -11.22
CA SER A 160 9.54 18.48 -11.68
C SER A 160 8.32 18.25 -10.78
N ASN A 161 8.35 17.24 -9.92
CA ASN A 161 7.24 16.86 -9.04
C ASN A 161 7.58 16.99 -7.55
N GLU A 162 8.55 17.83 -7.19
CA GLU A 162 8.98 18.02 -5.79
C GLU A 162 7.82 18.36 -4.85
N GLU A 163 6.89 19.22 -5.26
CA GLU A 163 5.72 19.56 -4.43
C GLU A 163 4.79 18.37 -4.18
N GLN A 164 4.55 17.55 -5.21
CA GLN A 164 3.75 16.33 -5.05
C GLN A 164 4.46 15.31 -4.17
N ILE A 165 5.79 15.22 -4.27
CA ILE A 165 6.60 14.37 -3.41
C ILE A 165 6.56 14.89 -1.97
N ALA A 166 6.65 16.21 -1.76
CA ALA A 166 6.52 16.84 -0.44
C ALA A 166 5.18 16.46 0.22
N GLN A 167 4.08 16.52 -0.54
CA GLN A 167 2.76 16.12 -0.04
C GLN A 167 2.70 14.64 0.39
N ILE A 168 3.48 13.74 -0.22
CA ILE A 168 3.54 12.32 0.18
C ILE A 168 4.22 12.15 1.56
N TRP A 169 4.98 13.15 2.01
CA TRP A 169 5.60 13.19 3.33
C TRP A 169 4.71 13.81 4.41
N ASP A 170 3.63 14.52 4.03
CA ASP A 170 2.71 15.11 4.99
C ASP A 170 1.94 14.05 5.79
N THR A 171 1.96 14.18 7.10
CA THR A 171 1.31 13.29 8.07
C THR A 171 0.44 14.09 9.03
N VAL A 172 -0.56 13.44 9.62
CA VAL A 172 -1.23 13.92 10.84
C VAL A 172 -0.40 13.58 12.08
N ASP A 173 -0.32 14.48 13.05
CA ASP A 173 0.27 14.16 14.34
C ASP A 173 -0.62 13.15 15.09
N LEU A 174 -0.07 11.96 15.34
CA LEU A 174 -0.70 10.95 16.18
C LEU A 174 -0.40 11.26 17.64
N SER A 175 -1.41 11.20 18.51
CA SER A 175 -1.18 11.38 19.94
C SER A 175 -0.31 10.24 20.51
N PRO A 176 0.35 10.41 21.66
CA PRO A 176 1.12 9.34 22.28
C PRO A 176 0.30 8.07 22.52
N ASP A 177 -0.98 8.22 22.88
CA ASP A 177 -1.92 7.11 23.06
C ASP A 177 -2.22 6.40 21.74
N ASP A 178 -2.38 7.16 20.64
CA ASP A 178 -2.56 6.61 19.30
C ASP A 178 -1.32 5.83 18.86
N VAL A 179 -0.12 6.38 19.07
CA VAL A 179 1.14 5.69 18.75
C VAL A 179 1.28 4.39 19.53
N ALA A 180 0.98 4.41 20.83
CA ALA A 180 1.00 3.22 21.68
C ALA A 180 -0.03 2.18 21.21
N ARG A 181 -1.23 2.63 20.84
CA ARG A 181 -2.29 1.78 20.28
C ARG A 181 -1.85 1.16 18.96
N VAL A 182 -1.19 1.94 18.09
CA VAL A 182 -0.65 1.46 16.82
C VAL A 182 0.40 0.38 17.04
N GLN A 183 1.30 0.62 17.99
CA GLN A 183 2.37 -0.31 18.33
C GLN A 183 1.82 -1.62 18.90
N HIS A 184 0.83 -1.56 19.80
CA HIS A 184 0.21 -2.75 20.38
C HIS A 184 -0.49 -3.63 19.33
N LEU A 185 -1.30 -3.02 18.46
CA LEU A 185 -2.00 -3.76 17.41
C LEU A 185 -1.04 -4.31 16.35
N LYS A 186 0.07 -3.60 16.05
CA LYS A 186 1.15 -4.15 15.22
C LYS A 186 1.71 -5.43 15.81
N GLU A 187 2.04 -5.43 17.10
CA GLU A 187 2.57 -6.60 17.79
C GLU A 187 1.59 -7.77 17.73
N LEU A 188 0.30 -7.50 17.94
CA LEU A 188 -0.78 -8.47 17.85
C LEU A 188 -0.88 -9.10 16.45
N LEU A 189 -0.74 -8.31 15.39
CA LEU A 189 -0.79 -8.79 14.00
C LEU A 189 0.50 -9.50 13.58
N CYS A 190 1.66 -9.10 14.11
CA CYS A 190 2.95 -9.73 13.80
C CYS A 190 3.11 -11.12 14.42
N GLN A 191 2.45 -11.41 15.55
CA GLN A 191 2.46 -12.74 16.17
C GLN A 191 1.93 -13.83 15.23
N ASP A 192 1.13 -13.51 14.22
CA ASP A 192 0.60 -14.51 13.28
C ASP A 192 1.45 -14.71 12.02
N VAL A 193 2.39 -13.81 11.73
CA VAL A 193 3.28 -13.92 10.55
C VAL A 193 4.41 -14.90 10.81
N PHE A 194 4.84 -15.04 12.06
CA PHE A 194 6.06 -15.78 12.43
C PHE A 194 5.80 -17.14 13.09
N PHE A 195 4.53 -17.52 13.31
CA PHE A 195 4.16 -18.76 13.99
C PHE A 195 3.43 -19.80 13.11
N HIS A 196 3.49 -19.66 11.78
CA HIS A 196 2.99 -20.66 10.82
C HIS A 196 4.03 -21.02 9.77
#